data_AF-A0A838YAU2-F1
#
_entry.id   AF-A0A838YAU2-F1
#
_cell.length_a   1.000
_cell.length_b   1.000
_cell.length_c   1.000
_cell.angle_alpha   90.00
_cell.angle_beta   90.00
_cell.angle_gamma   90.00
#
_symmetry.space_group_name_H-M   'P 1'
#
loop_
_entity.id
_entity.type
_entity.pdbx_description
1 polymer ?
#
loop_
_entity_poly.entity_id
_entity_poly.type
_entity_poly.pdbx_seq_one_letter_code
_entity_poly.pdbx_strand_id
1 'polypeptide(L)'
;MSSQSTASNPGFVRLFGHTGDDGSITLQAIRERASKQLAKFASLAEEQLVERQISMPPAISLVSCPACSLTLENNHPQSDEILSWLTDNAKLSSQFKEVEVLFELVRAAEAAGEIFPETSCFHIGLTSAGPIAYFEDHSCSPYQQ
;
A
#
# COMPACT_ATOMS: atom_id res chain seq x y z
N MET A 1 20.83 19.29 31.25
CA MET A 1 19.67 19.12 30.33
C MET A 1 20.20 19.28 28.93
N SER A 2 20.44 18.18 28.23
CA SER A 2 21.06 18.19 26.91
C SER A 2 19.97 18.31 25.84
N SER A 3 19.95 19.43 25.14
CA SER A 3 19.10 19.67 23.99
C SER A 3 19.46 18.69 22.88
N GLN A 4 18.59 17.70 22.63
CA GLN A 4 18.74 16.78 21.52
C GLN A 4 18.51 17.56 20.22
N SER A 5 19.56 17.68 19.41
CA SER A 5 19.49 18.29 18.09
C SER A 5 18.53 17.51 17.20
N THR A 6 17.43 18.14 16.78
CA THR A 6 16.57 17.68 15.69
C THR A 6 17.30 17.90 14.36
N ALA A 7 18.39 17.17 14.14
CA ALA A 7 19.03 17.15 12.84
C ALA A 7 18.08 16.44 11.87
N SER A 8 17.52 17.17 10.91
CA SER A 8 16.73 16.65 9.81
C SER A 8 17.42 15.41 9.24
N ASN A 9 16.81 14.24 9.38
CA ASN A 9 17.42 13.02 8.89
C ASN A 9 17.43 13.07 7.34
N PRO A 10 18.60 13.06 6.69
CA PRO A 10 18.71 13.22 5.24
C PRO A 10 17.96 12.11 4.47
N GLY A 11 17.76 10.94 5.08
CA GLY A 11 16.93 9.88 4.52
C GLY A 11 15.46 10.29 4.41
N PHE A 12 14.92 10.95 5.42
CA PHE A 12 13.53 11.41 5.42
C PHE A 12 13.29 12.56 4.44
N VAL A 13 14.24 13.51 4.34
CA VAL A 13 14.16 14.59 3.34
C VAL A 13 14.13 14.03 1.92
N ARG A 14 14.91 12.99 1.63
CA ARG A 14 14.89 12.31 0.32
C ARG A 14 13.57 11.59 0.05
N LEU A 15 12.94 11.02 1.06
CA LEU A 15 11.72 10.22 0.92
C LEU A 15 10.46 11.08 0.83
N PHE A 16 10.37 12.13 1.64
CA PHE A 16 9.16 12.93 1.85
C PHE A 16 9.28 14.39 1.36
N GLY A 17 10.48 14.84 0.96
CA GLY A 17 10.69 16.20 0.49
C GLY A 17 11.04 17.17 1.62
N HIS A 18 10.65 18.44 1.47
CA HIS A 18 11.02 19.48 2.42
C HIS A 18 10.35 19.23 3.77
N THR A 19 11.18 19.03 4.78
CA THR A 19 10.79 19.07 6.18
C THR A 19 10.43 20.49 6.58
N GLY A 20 9.59 20.67 7.60
CA GLY A 20 9.33 21.99 8.19
C GLY A 20 10.62 22.68 8.64
N ASP A 21 10.53 23.97 9.00
CA ASP A 21 11.66 24.79 9.43
C ASP A 21 12.45 24.17 10.62
N ASP A 22 11.82 23.26 11.36
CA ASP A 22 12.37 22.49 12.49
C ASP A 22 12.91 21.09 12.12
N GLY A 23 12.87 20.71 10.83
CA GLY A 23 13.27 19.40 10.36
C GLY A 23 12.20 18.32 10.50
N SER A 24 10.97 18.67 10.89
CA SER A 24 9.85 17.72 11.00
C SER A 24 9.25 17.35 9.64
N ILE A 25 8.75 16.12 9.50
CA ILE A 25 7.99 15.70 8.33
C ILE A 25 6.52 16.05 8.59
N THR A 26 5.88 16.76 7.66
CA THR A 26 4.45 17.08 7.81
C THR A 26 3.59 15.90 7.40
N LEU A 27 2.44 15.70 8.07
CA LEU A 27 1.45 14.69 7.67
C LEU A 27 1.03 14.86 6.20
N GLN A 28 0.94 16.11 5.72
CA GLN A 28 0.65 16.40 4.33
C GLN A 28 1.70 15.80 3.37
N ALA A 29 2.99 15.95 3.67
CA ALA A 29 4.06 15.40 2.83
C ALA A 29 4.01 13.86 2.77
N ILE A 30 3.67 13.20 3.89
CA ILE A 30 3.48 11.74 3.95
C ILE A 30 2.28 11.33 3.10
N ARG A 31 1.14 12.02 3.22
CA ARG A 31 -0.07 11.76 2.42
C ARG A 31 0.18 11.95 0.93
N GLU A 32 0.83 13.04 0.52
CA GLU A 32 1.16 13.29 -0.89
C GLU A 32 2.08 12.20 -1.46
N ARG A 33 3.07 11.76 -0.68
CA ARG A 33 3.95 10.65 -1.06
C ARG A 33 3.18 9.34 -1.20
N ALA A 34 2.30 9.02 -0.24
CA ALA A 34 1.46 7.83 -0.26
C ALA A 34 0.55 7.80 -1.49
N SER A 35 -0.18 8.89 -1.76
CA SER A 35 -1.05 9.04 -2.94
C SER A 35 -0.28 8.91 -4.25
N LYS A 36 0.91 9.50 -4.34
CA LYS A 36 1.76 9.38 -5.53
C LYS A 36 2.22 7.95 -5.78
N GLN A 37 2.53 7.20 -4.72
CA GLN A 37 2.91 5.80 -4.87
C GLN A 37 1.73 4.89 -5.17
N LEU A 38 0.55 5.14 -4.58
CA LEU A 38 -0.68 4.44 -4.93
C LEU A 38 -1.02 4.61 -6.42
N ALA A 39 -0.91 5.83 -6.95
CA ALA A 39 -1.14 6.09 -8.37
C ALA A 39 -0.16 5.34 -9.27
N LYS A 40 1.14 5.31 -8.91
CA LYS A 40 2.16 4.55 -9.66
C LYS A 40 1.92 3.05 -9.63
N PHE A 41 1.56 2.52 -8.46
CA PHE A 41 1.19 1.12 -8.30
C PHE A 41 0.00 0.78 -9.20
N ALA A 42 -1.05 1.61 -9.18
CA ALA A 42 -2.24 1.41 -9.99
C ALA A 42 -1.93 1.42 -11.49
N SER A 43 -1.14 2.40 -11.97
CA SER A 43 -0.73 2.44 -13.38
C SER A 43 0.05 1.19 -13.80
N LEU A 44 0.97 0.70 -12.95
CA LEU A 44 1.69 -0.54 -13.22
C LEU A 44 0.75 -1.75 -13.26
N ALA A 45 -0.17 -1.84 -12.31
CA ALA A 45 -1.14 -2.93 -12.24
C ALA A 45 -2.05 -2.93 -13.47
N GLU A 46 -2.62 -1.77 -13.83
CA GLU A 46 -3.48 -1.58 -14.99
C GLU A 46 -2.79 -1.97 -16.30
N GLU A 47 -1.55 -1.52 -16.52
CA GLU A 47 -0.76 -1.89 -17.70
C GLU A 47 -0.64 -3.42 -17.83
N GLN A 48 -0.29 -4.10 -16.74
CA GLN A 48 -0.08 -5.55 -16.74
C GLN A 48 -1.37 -6.36 -16.82
N LEU A 49 -2.48 -5.86 -16.25
CA LEU A 49 -3.81 -6.45 -16.38
C LEU A 49 -4.29 -6.37 -17.83
N VAL A 50 -4.08 -5.22 -18.50
CA VAL A 50 -4.41 -5.04 -19.92
C VAL A 50 -3.62 -6.01 -20.80
N GLU A 51 -2.31 -6.18 -20.56
CA GLU A 51 -1.48 -7.16 -21.27
C GLU A 51 -2.02 -8.60 -21.13
N ARG A 52 -2.68 -8.90 -20.01
CA ARG A 52 -3.28 -10.21 -19.69
C ARG A 52 -4.74 -10.34 -20.12
N GLN A 53 -5.31 -9.31 -20.73
CA GLN A 53 -6.73 -9.26 -21.09
C GLN A 53 -7.64 -9.46 -19.87
N ILE A 54 -7.20 -8.98 -18.69
CA ILE A 54 -8.03 -8.94 -17.49
C ILE A 54 -8.77 -7.60 -17.48
N SER A 55 -10.11 -7.66 -17.48
CA SER A 55 -10.95 -6.48 -17.57
C SER A 55 -11.44 -6.01 -16.20
N MET A 56 -11.47 -4.69 -16.00
CA MET A 56 -12.28 -4.06 -14.95
C MET A 56 -13.46 -3.33 -15.61
N PRO A 57 -14.70 -3.40 -15.07
CA PRO A 57 -15.15 -4.12 -13.86
C PRO A 57 -15.31 -5.65 -14.04
N PRO A 58 -15.38 -6.44 -12.93
CA PRO A 58 -15.45 -6.01 -11.53
C PRO A 58 -14.14 -5.43 -10.98
N ALA A 59 -14.22 -4.75 -9.84
CA ALA A 59 -13.03 -4.25 -9.15
C ALA A 59 -12.11 -5.40 -8.75
N ILE A 60 -10.82 -5.12 -8.57
CA ILE A 60 -9.83 -6.07 -8.08
C ILE A 60 -9.37 -5.62 -6.71
N SER A 61 -9.65 -6.41 -5.67
CA SER A 61 -9.29 -6.14 -4.27
C SER A 61 -8.02 -6.90 -3.93
N LEU A 62 -6.90 -6.20 -3.81
CA LEU A 62 -5.61 -6.78 -3.48
C LEU A 62 -5.31 -6.63 -2.00
N VAL A 63 -4.86 -7.70 -1.35
CA VAL A 63 -4.50 -7.70 0.08
C VAL A 63 -3.15 -8.37 0.30
N SER A 64 -2.38 -7.85 1.26
CA SER A 64 -1.15 -8.50 1.74
C SER A 64 -1.46 -9.31 2.99
N CYS A 65 -1.27 -10.62 2.91
CA CYS A 65 -1.48 -11.54 4.01
C CYS A 65 -0.18 -11.90 4.76
N PRO A 66 -0.27 -12.41 6.01
CA PRO A 66 0.86 -12.97 6.73
C PRO A 66 1.63 -13.96 5.83
N ALA A 67 2.97 -13.88 5.84
CA ALA A 67 3.91 -14.43 4.86
C ALA A 67 4.28 -13.52 3.67
N CYS A 68 3.84 -12.25 3.66
CA CYS A 68 4.21 -11.26 2.65
C CYS A 68 3.76 -11.62 1.22
N SER A 69 2.72 -12.43 1.07
CA SER A 69 2.13 -12.77 -0.22
C SER A 69 1.00 -11.81 -0.55
N LEU A 70 1.10 -11.16 -1.71
CA LEU A 70 0.02 -10.39 -2.31
C LEU A 70 -1.01 -11.35 -2.90
N THR A 71 -2.28 -11.21 -2.53
CA THR A 71 -3.37 -12.07 -3.00
C THR A 71 -4.60 -11.26 -3.40
N LEU A 72 -5.52 -11.91 -4.09
CA LEU A 72 -6.85 -11.41 -4.44
C LEU A 72 -7.82 -11.73 -3.30
N GLU A 73 -8.57 -10.73 -2.82
CA GLU A 73 -9.55 -10.89 -1.75
C GLU A 73 -10.98 -11.12 -2.28
N ASN A 74 -11.34 -10.51 -3.40
CA ASN A 74 -12.71 -10.56 -3.92
C ASN A 74 -12.91 -11.59 -5.05
N ASN A 75 -14.16 -11.97 -5.28
CA ASN A 75 -14.50 -12.93 -6.33
C ASN A 75 -14.53 -12.26 -7.72
N HIS A 76 -13.42 -12.35 -8.44
CA HIS A 76 -13.29 -11.88 -9.83
C HIS A 76 -13.48 -13.06 -10.82
N PRO A 77 -14.18 -12.89 -11.95
CA PRO A 77 -14.37 -13.95 -12.95
C PRO A 77 -13.06 -14.53 -13.54
N GLN A 78 -11.97 -13.78 -13.41
CA GLN A 78 -10.61 -14.14 -13.86
C GLN A 78 -9.67 -14.29 -12.65
N SER A 79 -10.17 -14.87 -11.54
CA SER A 79 -9.41 -14.99 -10.29
C SER A 79 -8.13 -15.78 -10.46
N ASP A 80 -8.16 -16.85 -11.24
CA ASP A 80 -7.02 -17.76 -11.43
C ASP A 80 -5.89 -17.06 -12.19
N GLU A 81 -6.23 -16.31 -13.24
CA GLU A 81 -5.27 -15.49 -13.99
C GLU A 81 -4.68 -14.36 -13.13
N ILE A 82 -5.50 -13.72 -12.29
CA ILE A 82 -5.03 -12.70 -11.35
C ILE A 82 -4.09 -13.31 -10.32
N LEU A 83 -4.44 -14.43 -9.69
CA LEU A 83 -3.62 -15.09 -8.68
C LEU A 83 -2.28 -15.58 -9.25
N SER A 84 -2.29 -16.14 -10.46
CA SER A 84 -1.05 -16.50 -11.17
C SER A 84 -0.20 -15.26 -11.45
N TRP A 85 -0.81 -14.16 -11.90
CA TRP A 85 -0.11 -12.90 -12.10
C TRP A 85 0.50 -12.34 -10.81
N LEU A 86 -0.20 -12.40 -9.68
CA LEU A 86 0.31 -11.92 -8.40
C LEU A 86 1.52 -12.75 -7.92
N THR A 87 1.44 -14.08 -8.06
CA THR A 87 2.46 -15.03 -7.58
C THR A 87 3.82 -14.80 -8.23
N ASP A 88 3.85 -14.56 -9.55
CA ASP A 88 5.11 -14.43 -10.30
C ASP A 88 5.63 -12.98 -10.40
N ASN A 89 4.98 -12.04 -9.71
CA ASN A 89 5.22 -10.61 -9.91
C ASN A 89 5.82 -9.92 -8.69
N ALA A 90 7.12 -10.17 -8.51
CA ALA A 90 7.92 -9.56 -7.45
C ALA A 90 7.94 -8.03 -7.53
N LYS A 91 7.88 -7.44 -8.73
CA LYS A 91 7.87 -5.97 -8.92
C LYS A 91 6.60 -5.36 -8.34
N LEU A 92 5.44 -5.93 -8.67
CA LEU A 92 4.15 -5.48 -8.17
C LEU A 92 4.06 -5.67 -6.65
N SER A 93 4.47 -6.84 -6.15
CA SER A 93 4.50 -7.14 -4.71
C SER A 93 5.38 -6.15 -3.94
N SER A 94 6.56 -5.81 -4.47
CA SER A 94 7.43 -4.80 -3.86
C SER A 94 6.80 -3.40 -3.86
N GLN A 95 6.11 -3.00 -4.92
CA GLN A 95 5.44 -1.70 -4.96
C GLN A 95 4.22 -1.66 -4.04
N PHE A 96 3.45 -2.74 -3.96
CA PHE A 96 2.37 -2.87 -3.00
C PHE A 96 2.89 -2.63 -1.58
N LYS A 97 4.01 -3.26 -1.21
CA LYS A 97 4.60 -3.09 0.12
C LYS A 97 5.12 -1.68 0.37
N GLU A 98 5.65 -0.99 -0.64
CA GLU A 98 6.01 0.43 -0.51
C GLU A 98 4.78 1.28 -0.20
N VAL A 99 3.66 1.05 -0.91
CA VAL A 99 2.39 1.74 -0.67
C VAL A 99 1.86 1.43 0.72
N GLU A 100 1.82 0.16 1.10
CA GLU A 100 1.39 -0.30 2.43
C GLU A 100 2.14 0.42 3.55
N VAL A 101 3.48 0.45 3.49
CA VAL A 101 4.31 1.12 4.50
C VAL A 101 4.00 2.62 4.57
N LEU A 102 3.76 3.28 3.42
CA LEU A 102 3.40 4.70 3.42
C LEU A 102 2.03 4.95 4.06
N PHE A 103 1.04 4.10 3.80
CA PHE A 103 -0.28 4.20 4.43
C PHE A 103 -0.27 3.82 5.91
N GLU A 104 0.60 2.89 6.33
CA GLU A 104 0.88 2.62 7.75
C GLU A 104 1.45 3.85 8.45
N LEU A 105 2.37 4.58 7.82
CA LEU A 105 2.91 5.83 8.35
C LEU A 105 1.84 6.93 8.43
N VAL A 106 0.97 7.06 7.43
CA VAL A 106 -0.18 7.98 7.47
C VAL A 106 -1.09 7.63 8.65
N ARG A 107 -1.47 6.36 8.76
CA ARG A 107 -2.34 5.84 9.81
C ARG A 107 -1.76 6.09 11.20
N ALA A 108 -0.47 5.77 11.40
CA ALA A 108 0.21 5.99 12.67
C ALA A 108 0.35 7.48 13.04
N ALA A 109 0.53 8.36 12.05
CA ALA A 109 0.62 9.80 12.27
C ALA A 109 -0.74 10.45 12.58
N GLU A 110 -1.83 9.92 12.03
CA GLU A 110 -3.19 10.41 12.27
C GLU A 110 -3.77 9.94 13.62
N ALA A 111 -3.41 8.73 14.04
CA ALA A 111 -3.93 8.06 15.22
C ALA A 111 -2.83 7.83 16.27
N ALA A 112 -2.10 8.90 16.62
CA ALA A 112 -0.97 8.81 17.53
C ALA A 112 -1.40 8.26 18.91
N GLY A 113 -0.84 7.12 19.29
CA GLY A 113 -1.14 6.44 20.56
C GLY A 113 -2.20 5.33 20.46
N GLU A 114 -2.77 5.11 19.27
CA GLU A 114 -3.62 3.96 19.00
C GLU A 114 -2.78 2.73 18.63
N ILE A 115 -3.26 1.55 19.04
CA ILE A 115 -2.70 0.26 18.66
C ILE A 115 -3.71 -0.40 17.73
N PHE A 116 -3.28 -0.68 16.50
CA PHE A 116 -4.11 -1.36 15.51
C PHE A 116 -4.07 -2.88 15.72
N PRO A 117 -5.19 -3.59 15.49
CA PRO A 117 -5.20 -5.04 15.51
C PRO A 117 -4.20 -5.63 14.51
N GLU A 118 -3.52 -6.72 14.87
CA GLU A 118 -2.67 -7.47 13.93
C GLU A 118 -3.48 -8.11 12.79
N THR A 119 -4.80 -8.21 12.96
CA THR A 119 -5.76 -8.64 11.94
C THR A 119 -6.07 -7.57 10.90
N SER A 120 -5.66 -6.32 11.14
CA SER A 120 -5.91 -5.22 10.21
C SER A 120 -4.94 -5.31 9.04
N CYS A 121 -5.44 -5.74 7.89
CA CYS A 121 -4.66 -5.88 6.68
C CYS A 121 -4.79 -4.62 5.81
N PHE A 122 -3.77 -4.35 5.01
CA PHE A 122 -3.79 -3.28 4.02
C PHE A 122 -4.30 -3.81 2.68
N HIS A 123 -5.22 -3.05 2.09
CA HIS A 123 -5.86 -3.37 0.82
C HIS A 123 -5.64 -2.26 -0.21
N ILE A 124 -5.52 -2.66 -1.48
CA ILE A 124 -5.67 -1.77 -2.62
C ILE A 124 -6.79 -2.31 -3.52
N GLY A 125 -7.89 -1.57 -3.60
CA GLY A 125 -8.95 -1.77 -4.59
C GLY A 125 -8.62 -1.04 -5.89
N LEU A 126 -8.47 -1.77 -6.98
CA LEU A 126 -8.40 -1.22 -8.34
C LEU A 126 -9.82 -1.18 -8.92
N THR A 127 -10.26 0.03 -9.27
CA THR A 127 -11.62 0.28 -9.78
C THR A 127 -11.57 1.14 -11.04
N SER A 128 -12.67 1.18 -11.80
CA SER A 128 -12.80 2.07 -12.95
C SER A 128 -12.76 3.56 -12.59
N ALA A 129 -12.93 3.93 -11.31
CA ALA A 129 -12.83 5.29 -10.81
C ALA A 129 -11.42 5.63 -10.27
N GLY A 130 -10.49 4.68 -10.31
CA GLY A 130 -9.13 4.79 -9.77
C GLY A 130 -8.88 3.90 -8.55
N PRO A 131 -7.65 3.92 -8.03
CA PRO A 131 -7.24 3.09 -6.91
C PRO A 131 -7.74 3.63 -5.57
N ILE A 132 -8.10 2.71 -4.67
CA ILE A 132 -8.51 3.02 -3.29
C ILE A 132 -7.63 2.20 -2.35
N ALA A 133 -7.00 2.87 -1.39
CA ALA A 133 -6.22 2.22 -0.33
C ALA A 133 -6.98 2.29 0.99
N TYR A 134 -7.08 1.17 1.70
CA TYR A 134 -7.80 1.09 2.96
C TYR A 134 -7.26 -0.02 3.86
N PHE A 135 -7.66 0.02 5.13
CA PHE A 135 -7.40 -1.04 6.09
C PHE A 135 -8.71 -1.70 6.49
N GLU A 136 -8.71 -3.03 6.57
CA GLU A 136 -9.86 -3.80 7.00
C GLU A 136 -9.39 -4.97 7.88
N ASP A 137 -10.22 -5.39 8.83
CA ASP A 137 -9.97 -6.61 9.58
C ASP A 137 -10.13 -7.80 8.64
N HIS A 138 -9.00 -8.43 8.29
CA HIS A 138 -8.98 -9.57 7.41
C HIS A 138 -8.32 -10.73 8.12
N SER A 139 -9.09 -11.81 8.31
CA SER A 139 -8.55 -13.09 8.73
C SER A 139 -7.94 -13.76 7.50
N CYS A 140 -6.70 -13.38 7.17
CA CYS A 140 -5.91 -14.13 6.21
C CYS A 140 -5.81 -15.58 6.69
N SER A 141 -6.56 -16.49 6.08
CA SER A 141 -6.41 -17.92 6.37
C SER A 141 -5.02 -18.35 5.91
N PRO A 142 -4.11 -18.77 6.80
CA PRO A 142 -2.89 -19.40 6.35
C PRO A 142 -3.31 -20.75 5.74
N TYR A 143 -3.29 -20.84 4.42
CA TYR A 143 -3.68 -22.01 3.61
C TYR A 143 -5.20 -22.29 3.54
N GLN A 144 -5.77 -22.13 2.35
CA GLN A 144 -6.58 -23.21 1.79
C GLN A 144 -5.69 -23.93 0.79
N GLN A 145 -5.22 -25.10 1.21
CA GLN A 145 -4.58 -26.11 0.36
C GLN A 145 -5.68 -26.92 -0.33
#